data_AF-F2I2Q5-F1
#
_entry.id   AF-F2I2Q5-F1
#
_cell.length_a   1.000
_cell.length_b   1.000
_cell.length_c   1.000
_cell.angle_alpha   90.00
_cell.angle_beta   90.00
_cell.angle_gamma   90.00
#
_symmetry.space_group_name_H-M   'P 1'
#
loop_
_entity.id
_entity.type
_entity.pdbx_description
1 polymer ?
#
loop_
_entity_poly.entity_id
_entity_poly.type
_entity_poly.pdbx_seq_one_letter_code
_entity_poly.pdbx_strand_id
1 'polypeptide(L)'
;MEYLKYLNKKVSAFKIGSGDITWHEMLKKTANYKKPIFIATGASTFNDVKKAIDVIKKKTSNICLMQCNTNYTASLENFKYINLNVLNSFKKKFPNLVLGLSDHTPGHATVLGAIAMGARVIEKHFTDNNNLSGPDHLFSMNPKSWKIMVLESRNLENSLGNGIKIIEDNEKKTSIIQRRSICTNRFIGSGQIINRSDLICLRPAPKGSVIPYDINKIIGKKIKKNKNPGEAILWKDLK
;
A
#
# COMPACT_ATOMS: atom_id res chain seq x y z
N MET A 1 -6.23 -35.95 -18.41
CA MET A 1 -5.00 -35.12 -18.30
C MET A 1 -4.40 -34.69 -19.64
N GLU A 2 -4.88 -35.20 -20.76
CA GLU A 2 -4.40 -34.80 -22.08
C GLU A 2 -4.58 -33.29 -22.35
N TYR A 3 -5.64 -32.70 -21.80
CA TYR A 3 -5.87 -31.26 -21.86
C TYR A 3 -4.73 -30.42 -21.26
N LEU A 4 -4.06 -30.87 -20.18
CA LEU A 4 -2.91 -30.13 -19.64
C LEU A 4 -1.74 -30.11 -20.63
N LYS A 5 -1.50 -31.23 -21.31
CA LYS A 5 -0.45 -31.33 -22.34
C LYS A 5 -0.77 -30.40 -23.52
N TYR A 6 -2.04 -30.34 -23.90
CA TYR A 6 -2.54 -29.40 -24.91
C TYR A 6 -2.37 -27.94 -24.46
N LEU A 7 -2.90 -27.57 -23.29
CA LEU A 7 -2.80 -26.22 -22.73
C LEU A 7 -1.35 -25.79 -22.54
N ASN A 8 -0.46 -26.68 -22.08
CA ASN A 8 0.95 -26.37 -21.90
C ASN A 8 1.58 -25.80 -23.18
N LYS A 9 1.16 -26.24 -24.37
CA LYS A 9 1.72 -25.71 -25.63
C LYS A 9 1.17 -24.32 -25.99
N LYS A 10 0.10 -23.86 -25.34
CA LYS A 10 -0.67 -22.67 -25.70
C LYS A 10 -0.56 -21.53 -24.67
N VAL A 11 -0.24 -21.83 -23.41
CA VAL A 11 -0.23 -20.84 -22.32
C VAL A 11 1.15 -20.61 -21.75
N SER A 12 1.43 -19.38 -21.30
CA SER A 12 2.70 -19.04 -20.63
C SER A 12 2.70 -19.40 -19.14
N ALA A 13 1.52 -19.57 -18.55
CA ALA A 13 1.33 -19.91 -17.15
C ALA A 13 0.02 -20.68 -16.96
N PHE A 14 -0.12 -21.37 -15.83
CA PHE A 14 -1.36 -22.07 -15.45
C PHE A 14 -2.08 -21.31 -14.35
N LYS A 15 -3.39 -21.13 -14.51
CA LYS A 15 -4.30 -20.71 -13.44
C LYS A 15 -5.04 -21.91 -12.90
N ILE A 16 -5.02 -22.08 -11.59
CA ILE A 16 -5.73 -23.11 -10.85
C ILE A 16 -6.86 -22.43 -10.08
N GLY A 17 -8.09 -22.82 -10.37
CA GLY A 17 -9.28 -22.32 -9.71
C GLY A 17 -9.36 -22.81 -8.26
N SER A 18 -10.09 -22.10 -7.41
CA SER A 18 -10.26 -22.45 -6.00
C SER A 18 -10.80 -23.87 -5.79
N GLY A 19 -11.69 -24.33 -6.68
CA GLY A 19 -12.29 -25.67 -6.60
C GLY A 19 -11.30 -26.82 -6.80
N ASP A 20 -10.15 -26.58 -7.44
CA ASP A 20 -9.16 -27.62 -7.75
C ASP A 20 -8.03 -27.71 -6.69
N ILE A 21 -8.07 -26.89 -5.64
CA ILE A 21 -6.97 -26.77 -4.67
C ILE A 21 -6.65 -28.08 -3.94
N THR A 22 -7.63 -28.96 -3.74
CA THR A 22 -7.45 -30.26 -3.06
C THR A 22 -7.10 -31.38 -4.05
N TRP A 23 -7.14 -31.13 -5.36
CA TRP A 23 -6.83 -32.11 -6.39
C TRP A 23 -5.31 -32.23 -6.60
N HIS A 24 -4.61 -32.78 -5.60
CA HIS A 24 -3.14 -32.81 -5.57
C HIS A 24 -2.49 -33.51 -6.77
N GLU A 25 -3.15 -34.52 -7.36
CA GLU A 25 -2.64 -35.17 -8.57
C GLU A 25 -2.57 -34.19 -9.75
N MET A 26 -3.60 -33.34 -9.90
CA MET A 26 -3.65 -32.25 -10.88
C MET A 26 -2.53 -31.25 -10.62
N LEU A 27 -2.42 -30.77 -9.38
CA LEU A 27 -1.38 -29.80 -8.99
C LEU A 27 0.03 -30.32 -9.31
N LYS A 28 0.33 -31.57 -8.96
CA LYS A 28 1.62 -32.21 -9.21
C LYS A 28 1.93 -32.31 -10.70
N LYS A 29 0.95 -32.73 -11.52
CA LYS A 29 1.12 -32.86 -12.97
C LYS A 29 1.28 -31.51 -13.65
N THR A 30 0.52 -30.48 -13.25
CA THR A 30 0.68 -29.11 -13.73
C THR A 30 2.05 -28.53 -13.36
N ALA A 31 2.51 -28.75 -12.12
CA ALA A 31 3.81 -28.26 -11.64
C ALA A 31 5.01 -28.89 -12.36
N ASN A 32 4.88 -30.10 -12.92
CA ASN A 32 5.95 -30.73 -13.71
C ASN A 32 6.27 -29.97 -15.01
N TYR A 33 5.35 -29.17 -15.53
CA TYR A 33 5.64 -28.32 -16.70
C TYR A 33 6.54 -27.12 -16.37
N LYS A 34 6.82 -26.86 -15.07
CA LYS A 34 7.70 -25.80 -14.56
C LYS A 34 7.36 -24.37 -15.00
N LYS A 35 6.15 -24.16 -15.53
CA LYS A 35 5.60 -22.82 -15.82
C LYS A 35 5.11 -22.15 -14.53
N PRO A 36 4.99 -20.81 -14.51
CA PRO A 36 4.34 -20.12 -13.40
C PRO A 36 2.93 -20.66 -13.13
N ILE A 37 2.58 -20.79 -11.85
CA ILE A 37 1.27 -21.25 -11.40
C ILE A 37 0.63 -20.16 -10.54
N PHE A 38 -0.57 -19.74 -10.94
CA PHE A 38 -1.46 -18.91 -10.16
C PHE A 38 -2.49 -19.82 -9.50
N ILE A 39 -2.63 -19.78 -8.18
CA ILE A 39 -3.57 -20.64 -7.45
C ILE A 39 -4.46 -19.77 -6.56
N ALA A 40 -5.78 -19.83 -6.79
CA ALA A 40 -6.77 -19.18 -5.92
C ALA A 40 -7.14 -20.09 -4.76
N THR A 41 -7.49 -19.49 -3.62
CA THR A 41 -7.73 -20.19 -2.35
C THR A 41 -9.12 -19.97 -1.77
N GLY A 42 -10.11 -19.70 -2.60
CA GLY A 42 -11.49 -19.57 -2.15
C GLY A 42 -12.04 -20.91 -1.65
N ALA A 43 -13.05 -20.87 -0.79
CA ALA A 43 -13.65 -22.07 -0.20
C ALA A 43 -12.64 -23.08 0.40
N SER A 44 -11.48 -22.59 0.86
CA SER A 44 -10.37 -23.40 1.32
C SER A 44 -9.98 -23.03 2.74
N THR A 45 -9.56 -24.01 3.53
CA THR A 45 -8.89 -23.74 4.81
C THR A 45 -7.42 -23.40 4.58
N PHE A 46 -6.77 -22.79 5.57
CA PHE A 46 -5.32 -22.55 5.52
C PHE A 46 -4.52 -23.86 5.37
N ASN A 47 -5.03 -24.98 5.89
CA ASN A 47 -4.38 -26.28 5.78
C ASN A 47 -4.44 -26.83 4.34
N ASP A 48 -5.55 -26.61 3.63
CA ASP A 48 -5.67 -26.99 2.21
C ASP A 48 -4.67 -26.20 1.36
N VAL A 49 -4.57 -24.89 1.62
CA VAL A 49 -3.56 -24.02 0.98
C VAL A 49 -2.15 -24.54 1.23
N LYS A 50 -1.82 -24.87 2.49
CA LYS A 50 -0.49 -25.41 2.84
C LYS A 50 -0.20 -26.69 2.07
N LYS A 51 -1.12 -27.66 2.07
CA LYS A 51 -0.96 -28.94 1.37
C LYS A 51 -0.79 -28.74 -0.14
N ALA A 52 -1.61 -27.89 -0.77
CA ALA A 52 -1.52 -27.58 -2.19
C ALA A 52 -0.16 -26.96 -2.55
N ILE A 53 0.28 -25.98 -1.76
CA ILE A 53 1.59 -25.33 -1.96
C ILE A 53 2.73 -26.32 -1.75
N ASP A 54 2.68 -27.19 -0.75
CA ASP A 54 3.69 -28.22 -0.50
C ASP A 54 3.78 -29.23 -1.66
N VAL A 55 2.67 -29.54 -2.34
CA VAL A 55 2.66 -30.38 -3.55
C VAL A 55 3.34 -29.68 -4.72
N ILE A 56 3.00 -28.41 -4.98
CA ILE A 56 3.54 -27.66 -6.13
C ILE A 56 5.03 -27.35 -5.92
N LYS A 57 5.42 -26.95 -4.71
CA LYS A 57 6.81 -26.57 -4.36
C LYS A 57 7.83 -27.68 -4.53
N LYS A 58 7.41 -28.95 -4.50
CA LYS A 58 8.27 -30.09 -4.83
C LYS A 58 8.78 -30.07 -6.28
N LYS A 59 8.17 -29.27 -7.16
CA LYS A 59 8.49 -29.21 -8.60
C LYS A 59 8.89 -27.81 -9.07
N THR A 60 8.31 -26.75 -8.51
CA THR A 60 8.62 -25.36 -8.89
C THR A 60 8.34 -24.38 -7.76
N SER A 61 9.12 -23.30 -7.68
CA SER A 61 8.89 -22.15 -6.79
C SER A 61 8.11 -21.01 -7.44
N ASN A 62 7.84 -21.08 -8.75
CA ASN A 62 7.15 -20.03 -9.52
C ASN A 62 5.64 -20.04 -9.24
N ILE A 63 5.25 -19.63 -8.05
CA ILE A 63 3.87 -19.68 -7.57
C ILE A 63 3.39 -18.27 -7.19
N CYS A 64 2.23 -17.89 -7.73
CA CYS A 64 1.43 -16.78 -7.23
C CYS A 64 0.28 -17.34 -6.39
N LEU A 65 0.31 -17.09 -5.07
CA LEU A 65 -0.70 -17.50 -4.12
C LEU A 65 -1.76 -16.39 -3.99
N MET A 66 -3.00 -16.68 -4.40
CA MET A 66 -4.04 -15.67 -4.54
C MET A 66 -5.12 -15.84 -3.47
N GLN A 67 -5.27 -14.82 -2.61
CA GLN A 67 -6.44 -14.74 -1.72
C GLN A 67 -7.70 -14.64 -2.58
N CYS A 68 -8.75 -15.33 -2.15
CA CYS A 68 -10.00 -15.37 -2.87
C CYS A 68 -11.15 -15.67 -1.89
N ASN A 69 -12.28 -14.99 -2.09
CA ASN A 69 -13.57 -15.43 -1.57
C ASN A 69 -14.42 -15.86 -2.78
N THR A 70 -14.82 -17.13 -2.82
CA THR A 70 -15.60 -17.69 -3.94
C THR A 70 -17.09 -17.48 -3.65
N ASN A 71 -17.61 -16.36 -4.13
CA ASN A 71 -19.02 -16.00 -4.04
C ASN A 71 -19.38 -15.10 -5.23
N TYR A 72 -20.50 -15.38 -5.90
CA TYR A 72 -20.89 -14.82 -7.19
C TYR A 72 -22.19 -13.99 -7.13
N THR A 73 -22.63 -13.59 -5.93
CA THR A 73 -23.95 -12.98 -5.72
C THR A 73 -24.03 -11.48 -6.01
N ALA A 74 -22.97 -10.84 -6.54
CA ALA A 74 -22.88 -9.39 -6.80
C ALA A 74 -23.20 -8.47 -5.60
N SER A 75 -23.39 -9.03 -4.40
CA SER A 75 -23.90 -8.32 -3.24
C SER A 75 -22.81 -7.49 -2.56
N LEU A 76 -23.15 -6.28 -2.13
CA LEU A 76 -22.27 -5.46 -1.29
C LEU A 76 -21.98 -6.13 0.06
N GLU A 77 -22.85 -7.03 0.53
CA GLU A 77 -22.57 -7.81 1.74
C GLU A 77 -21.34 -8.71 1.59
N ASN A 78 -20.89 -9.00 0.37
CA ASN A 78 -19.72 -9.84 0.12
C ASN A 78 -18.42 -9.20 0.60
N PHE A 79 -18.37 -7.86 0.73
CA PHE A 79 -17.17 -7.16 1.21
C PHE A 79 -16.76 -7.62 2.62
N LYS A 80 -17.69 -8.02 3.49
CA LYS A 80 -17.35 -8.51 4.84
C LYS A 80 -16.69 -9.89 4.86
N TYR A 81 -16.75 -10.63 3.75
CA TYR A 81 -16.23 -12.00 3.65
C TYR A 81 -14.93 -12.13 2.85
N ILE A 82 -14.48 -11.06 2.17
CA ILE A 82 -13.25 -11.10 1.35
C ILE A 82 -12.00 -11.40 2.18
N ASN A 83 -11.95 -10.86 3.41
CA ASN A 83 -10.87 -11.03 4.38
C ASN A 83 -9.45 -10.81 3.79
N LEU A 84 -9.16 -9.58 3.35
CA LEU A 84 -7.83 -9.25 2.79
C LEU A 84 -6.68 -9.46 3.78
N ASN A 85 -6.94 -9.48 5.09
CA ASN A 85 -5.95 -9.81 6.13
C ASN A 85 -5.34 -11.21 5.97
N VAL A 86 -5.95 -12.11 5.20
CA VAL A 86 -5.31 -13.39 4.81
C VAL A 86 -4.02 -13.15 4.04
N LEU A 87 -3.90 -12.07 3.25
CA LEU A 87 -2.65 -11.72 2.55
C LEU A 87 -1.48 -11.53 3.53
N ASN A 88 -1.71 -10.94 4.71
CA ASN A 88 -0.69 -10.83 5.75
C ASN A 88 -0.28 -12.20 6.31
N SER A 89 -1.24 -13.12 6.46
CA SER A 89 -1.00 -14.49 6.91
C SER A 89 -0.20 -15.28 5.87
N PHE A 90 -0.54 -15.13 4.59
CA PHE A 90 0.21 -15.71 3.47
C PHE A 90 1.63 -15.14 3.39
N LYS A 91 1.81 -13.82 3.53
CA LYS A 91 3.14 -13.19 3.55
C LYS A 91 4.01 -13.76 4.66
N LYS A 92 3.46 -13.95 5.87
CA LYS A 92 4.18 -14.54 7.00
C LYS A 92 4.55 -16.01 6.75
N LYS A 93 3.63 -16.82 6.23
CA LYS A 93 3.85 -18.27 6.05
C LYS A 93 4.66 -18.62 4.80
N PHE A 94 4.51 -17.83 3.74
CA PHE A 94 5.07 -18.06 2.43
C PHE A 94 5.80 -16.79 1.93
N PRO A 95 6.82 -16.31 2.65
CA PRO A 95 7.43 -15.00 2.40
C PRO A 95 8.05 -14.83 1.00
N ASN A 96 8.42 -15.95 0.36
CA ASN A 96 9.06 -15.95 -0.95
C ASN A 96 8.06 -16.14 -2.11
N LEU A 97 6.76 -16.25 -1.84
CA LEU A 97 5.75 -16.38 -2.89
C LEU A 97 5.20 -15.02 -3.29
N VAL A 98 4.90 -14.87 -4.58
CA VAL A 98 4.12 -13.73 -5.06
C VAL A 98 2.71 -13.87 -4.52
N LEU A 99 2.15 -12.79 -3.99
CA LEU A 99 0.77 -12.76 -3.52
C LEU A 99 -0.13 -12.12 -4.58
N GLY A 100 -1.37 -12.58 -4.64
CA GLY A 100 -2.39 -12.01 -5.51
C GLY A 100 -3.78 -11.97 -4.87
N LEU A 101 -4.73 -11.39 -5.59
CA LEU A 101 -6.15 -11.40 -5.27
C LEU A 101 -6.93 -11.88 -6.49
N SER A 102 -7.79 -12.88 -6.29
CA SER A 102 -8.84 -13.28 -7.22
C SER A 102 -10.17 -12.80 -6.64
N ASP A 103 -10.79 -11.80 -7.26
CA ASP A 103 -11.86 -11.01 -6.64
C ASP A 103 -13.19 -11.07 -7.40
N HIS A 104 -14.27 -11.25 -6.63
CA HIS A 104 -15.64 -11.33 -7.13
C HIS A 104 -16.53 -10.20 -6.54
N THR A 105 -15.94 -9.24 -5.82
CA THR A 105 -16.69 -8.09 -5.28
C THR A 105 -16.97 -7.05 -6.37
N PRO A 106 -18.06 -6.27 -6.30
CA PRO A 106 -18.25 -5.19 -7.27
C PRO A 106 -17.20 -4.08 -7.09
N GLY A 107 -16.80 -3.43 -8.18
CA GLY A 107 -15.84 -2.31 -8.13
C GLY A 107 -14.40 -2.74 -7.84
N HIS A 108 -13.63 -1.87 -7.20
CA HIS A 108 -12.18 -2.02 -7.04
C HIS A 108 -11.64 -1.70 -5.64
N ALA A 109 -12.50 -1.52 -4.63
CA ALA A 109 -12.04 -1.23 -3.27
C ALA A 109 -11.15 -2.34 -2.69
N THR A 110 -11.53 -3.61 -2.91
CA THR A 110 -10.72 -4.77 -2.48
C THR A 110 -9.41 -4.89 -3.24
N VAL A 111 -9.41 -4.52 -4.53
CA VAL A 111 -8.22 -4.50 -5.38
C VAL A 111 -7.18 -3.52 -4.82
N LEU A 112 -7.59 -2.28 -4.54
CA LEU A 112 -6.71 -1.28 -3.94
C LEU A 112 -6.19 -1.74 -2.57
N GLY A 113 -7.07 -2.27 -1.73
CA GLY A 113 -6.69 -2.83 -0.43
C GLY A 113 -5.65 -3.95 -0.56
N ALA A 114 -5.84 -4.89 -1.50
CA ALA A 114 -4.90 -5.99 -1.70
C ALA A 114 -3.53 -5.51 -2.19
N ILE A 115 -3.48 -4.53 -3.11
CA ILE A 115 -2.23 -3.94 -3.59
C ILE A 115 -1.46 -3.31 -2.42
N ALA A 116 -2.14 -2.51 -1.59
CA ALA A 116 -1.55 -1.90 -0.40
C ALA A 116 -1.02 -2.95 0.60
N MET A 117 -1.65 -4.13 0.65
CA MET A 117 -1.23 -5.26 1.49
C MET A 117 -0.14 -6.14 0.86
N GLY A 118 0.34 -5.79 -0.34
CA GLY A 118 1.47 -6.46 -0.99
C GLY A 118 1.09 -7.45 -2.09
N ALA A 119 -0.18 -7.54 -2.49
CA ALA A 119 -0.55 -8.28 -3.70
C ALA A 119 0.11 -7.64 -4.93
N ARG A 120 0.52 -8.48 -5.89
CA ARG A 120 1.16 -8.08 -7.16
C ARG A 120 0.43 -8.61 -8.39
N VAL A 121 -0.61 -9.41 -8.17
CA VAL A 121 -1.47 -9.96 -9.21
C VAL A 121 -2.91 -9.74 -8.79
N ILE A 122 -3.70 -9.19 -9.69
CA ILE A 122 -5.12 -8.95 -9.49
C ILE A 122 -5.89 -9.63 -10.61
N GLU A 123 -6.92 -10.38 -10.25
CA GLU A 123 -7.84 -11.05 -11.16
C GLU A 123 -9.27 -10.64 -10.83
N LYS A 124 -9.99 -10.24 -11.87
CA LYS A 124 -11.40 -9.83 -11.86
C LYS A 124 -12.08 -10.43 -13.07
N HIS A 125 -13.35 -10.78 -12.93
CA HIS A 125 -14.18 -11.07 -14.10
C HIS A 125 -14.37 -9.79 -14.93
N PHE A 126 -14.51 -9.98 -16.24
CA PHE A 126 -14.70 -8.90 -17.21
C PHE A 126 -15.85 -9.25 -18.13
N THR A 127 -16.65 -8.25 -18.47
CA THR A 127 -17.74 -8.31 -19.44
C THR A 127 -17.69 -7.07 -20.32
N ASP A 128 -18.14 -7.17 -21.56
CA ASP A 128 -18.41 -6.00 -22.40
C ASP A 128 -19.65 -5.23 -21.89
N ASN A 129 -20.65 -5.95 -21.40
CA ASN A 129 -21.89 -5.39 -20.85
C ASN A 129 -22.40 -6.21 -19.65
N ASN A 130 -22.71 -5.52 -18.54
CA ASN A 130 -23.21 -6.17 -17.31
C ASN A 130 -24.68 -6.64 -17.41
N ASN A 131 -25.44 -6.15 -18.40
CA ASN A 131 -26.86 -6.48 -18.57
C ASN A 131 -27.08 -7.75 -19.43
N LEU A 132 -26.03 -8.42 -19.88
CA LEU A 132 -26.14 -9.66 -20.62
C LEU A 132 -26.59 -10.81 -19.71
N SER A 133 -27.25 -11.80 -20.32
CA SER A 133 -27.67 -13.01 -19.62
C SER A 133 -26.46 -13.88 -19.27
N GLY A 134 -26.43 -14.36 -18.03
CA GLY A 134 -25.39 -15.27 -17.55
C GLY A 134 -25.02 -14.97 -16.10
N PRO A 135 -24.46 -15.97 -15.40
CA PRO A 135 -24.22 -15.87 -13.95
C PRO A 135 -23.17 -14.83 -13.59
N ASP A 136 -22.22 -14.54 -14.50
CA ASP A 136 -21.03 -13.76 -14.17
C ASP A 136 -21.09 -12.29 -14.62
N HIS A 137 -22.01 -11.94 -15.52
CA HIS A 137 -22.05 -10.59 -16.10
C HIS A 137 -22.35 -9.51 -15.05
N LEU A 138 -23.22 -9.81 -14.07
CA LEU A 138 -23.71 -8.81 -13.12
C LEU A 138 -22.61 -8.21 -12.23
N PHE A 139 -21.68 -9.03 -11.73
CA PHE A 139 -20.59 -8.57 -10.85
C PHE A 139 -19.26 -8.30 -11.58
N SER A 140 -19.19 -8.62 -12.87
CA SER A 140 -18.00 -8.40 -13.69
C SER A 140 -17.65 -6.92 -13.83
N MET A 141 -16.37 -6.64 -14.06
CA MET A 141 -15.93 -5.32 -14.50
C MET A 141 -16.30 -5.13 -15.99
N ASN A 142 -16.60 -3.90 -16.39
CA ASN A 142 -16.80 -3.54 -17.79
C ASN A 142 -15.69 -2.60 -18.27
N PRO A 143 -15.61 -2.22 -19.57
CA PRO A 143 -14.54 -1.35 -20.05
C PRO A 143 -14.36 -0.06 -19.23
N LYS A 144 -15.45 0.54 -18.75
CA LYS A 144 -15.42 1.75 -17.92
C LYS A 144 -14.87 1.46 -16.52
N SER A 145 -15.45 0.49 -15.80
CA SER A 145 -15.02 0.20 -14.42
C SER A 145 -13.63 -0.42 -14.36
N TRP A 146 -13.25 -1.22 -15.36
CA TRP A 146 -11.89 -1.76 -15.50
C TRP A 146 -10.85 -0.66 -15.70
N LYS A 147 -11.12 0.31 -16.59
CA LYS A 147 -10.21 1.46 -16.81
C LYS A 147 -10.00 2.24 -15.51
N ILE A 148 -11.06 2.50 -14.75
CA ILE A 148 -10.97 3.18 -13.46
C ILE A 148 -10.15 2.36 -12.47
N MET A 149 -10.40 1.05 -12.35
CA MET A 149 -9.63 0.16 -11.47
C MET A 149 -8.13 0.20 -11.80
N VAL A 150 -7.75 0.16 -13.08
CA VAL A 150 -6.34 0.21 -13.49
C VAL A 150 -5.73 1.57 -13.13
N LEU A 151 -6.43 2.67 -13.44
CA LEU A 151 -5.96 4.02 -13.10
C LEU A 151 -5.70 4.16 -11.60
N GLU A 152 -6.69 3.80 -10.77
CA GLU A 152 -6.58 3.91 -9.32
C GLU A 152 -5.53 2.97 -8.73
N SER A 153 -5.34 1.78 -9.34
CA SER A 153 -4.25 0.88 -8.95
C SER A 153 -2.88 1.52 -9.17
N ARG A 154 -2.67 2.19 -10.32
CA ARG A 154 -1.41 2.89 -10.61
C ARG A 154 -1.20 4.13 -9.74
N ASN A 155 -2.27 4.89 -9.49
CA ASN A 155 -2.22 6.02 -8.55
C ASN A 155 -1.84 5.56 -7.14
N LEU A 156 -2.44 4.46 -6.66
CA LEU A 156 -2.10 3.86 -5.38
C LEU A 156 -0.64 3.43 -5.33
N GLU A 157 -0.16 2.67 -6.33
CA GLU A 157 1.24 2.22 -6.38
C GLU A 157 2.23 3.40 -6.32
N ASN A 158 1.96 4.48 -7.06
CA ASN A 158 2.76 5.71 -7.00
C ASN A 158 2.69 6.40 -5.64
N SER A 159 1.60 6.21 -4.89
CA SER A 159 1.36 6.85 -3.60
C SER A 159 1.92 6.07 -2.40
N LEU A 160 2.22 4.77 -2.53
CA LEU A 160 2.68 3.92 -1.41
C LEU A 160 4.05 4.35 -0.87
N GLY A 161 4.90 4.95 -1.71
CA GLY A 161 6.23 5.43 -1.30
C GLY A 161 7.17 4.33 -0.81
N ASN A 162 8.18 4.72 -0.02
CA ASN A 162 9.22 3.82 0.51
C ASN A 162 9.17 3.69 2.05
N GLY A 163 8.21 4.33 2.72
CA GLY A 163 8.05 4.31 4.17
C GLY A 163 8.94 5.29 4.95
N ILE A 164 9.75 6.12 4.30
CA ILE A 164 10.62 7.11 4.97
C ILE A 164 9.92 8.47 5.00
N LYS A 165 9.62 9.00 6.20
CA LYS A 165 9.00 10.33 6.32
C LYS A 165 10.04 11.44 6.17
N ILE A 166 9.95 12.17 5.05
CA ILE A 166 10.74 13.37 4.78
C ILE A 166 9.83 14.55 4.44
N ILE A 167 10.44 15.73 4.28
CA ILE A 167 9.81 16.87 3.59
C ILE A 167 10.03 16.62 2.10
N GLU A 168 8.95 16.41 1.38
CA GLU A 168 9.00 16.15 -0.05
C GLU A 168 9.37 17.42 -0.83
N ASP A 169 9.83 17.24 -2.08
CA ASP A 169 10.30 18.35 -2.92
C ASP A 169 9.24 19.45 -3.12
N ASN A 170 7.98 19.06 -3.28
CA ASN A 170 6.84 19.96 -3.41
C ASN A 170 6.45 20.66 -2.09
N GLU A 171 6.92 20.17 -0.94
CA GLU A 171 6.63 20.72 0.38
C GLU A 171 7.75 21.64 0.91
N LYS A 172 8.93 21.68 0.28
CA LYS A 172 10.10 22.45 0.78
C LYS A 172 9.77 23.91 1.13
N LYS A 173 9.04 24.61 0.27
CA LYS A 173 8.61 26.00 0.51
C LYS A 173 7.53 26.08 1.59
N THR A 174 6.53 25.21 1.50
CA THR A 174 5.42 25.12 2.47
C THR A 174 5.92 24.85 3.89
N SER A 175 6.93 24.00 4.03
CA SER A 175 7.56 23.67 5.32
C SER A 175 8.14 24.90 6.01
N ILE A 176 8.75 25.83 5.26
CA ILE A 176 9.23 27.10 5.80
C ILE A 176 8.06 27.98 6.22
N ILE A 177 7.04 28.13 5.35
CA ILE A 177 5.93 29.07 5.57
C ILE A 177 5.01 28.61 6.72
N GLN A 178 4.70 27.31 6.79
CA GLN A 178 3.68 26.77 7.69
C GLN A 178 4.22 26.33 9.05
N ARG A 179 5.54 26.12 9.18
CA ARG A 179 6.13 25.77 10.48
C ARG A 179 6.38 27.04 11.30
N ARG A 180 6.36 26.86 12.62
CA ARG A 180 6.66 27.94 13.57
C ARG A 180 8.16 27.96 13.88
N SER A 181 8.70 29.15 14.11
CA SER A 181 9.97 29.39 14.79
C SER A 181 9.75 30.13 16.11
N ILE A 182 10.79 30.18 16.91
CA ILE A 182 10.86 31.09 18.05
C ILE A 182 11.11 32.51 17.54
N CYS A 183 10.17 33.38 17.87
CA CYS A 183 10.24 34.81 17.63
C CYS A 183 10.27 35.56 18.96
N THR A 184 10.67 36.81 18.90
CA THR A 184 10.64 37.75 20.02
C THR A 184 9.21 38.23 20.30
N ASN A 185 8.78 38.20 21.56
CA ASN A 185 7.48 38.71 22.00
C ASN A 185 7.52 40.22 22.28
N ARG A 186 8.72 40.76 22.50
CA ARG A 186 9.00 42.18 22.73
C ARG A 186 10.35 42.54 22.11
N PHE A 187 10.72 43.82 22.14
CA PHE A 187 12.07 44.23 21.76
C PHE A 187 13.13 43.61 22.68
N ILE A 188 14.23 43.11 22.11
CA ILE A 188 15.41 42.61 22.83
C ILE A 188 16.66 43.29 22.26
N GLY A 189 17.38 44.04 23.11
CA GLY A 189 18.61 44.73 22.73
C GLY A 189 19.83 43.82 22.69
N SER A 190 20.83 44.17 21.87
CA SER A 190 22.11 43.46 21.81
C SER A 190 22.75 43.33 23.19
N GLY A 191 23.26 42.13 23.49
CA GLY A 191 23.87 41.77 24.77
C GLY A 191 22.88 41.37 25.88
N GLN A 192 21.57 41.60 25.70
CA GLN A 192 20.56 41.17 26.68
C GLN A 192 20.42 39.65 26.74
N ILE A 193 20.12 39.15 27.93
CA ILE A 193 19.82 37.74 28.21
C ILE A 193 18.37 37.44 27.82
N ILE A 194 18.17 36.35 27.10
CA ILE A 194 16.86 35.88 26.66
C ILE A 194 16.16 35.15 27.81
N ASN A 195 14.96 35.60 28.18
CA ASN A 195 14.07 34.91 29.11
C ASN A 195 12.89 34.27 28.40
N ARG A 196 12.21 33.32 29.05
CA ARG A 196 11.05 32.63 28.47
C ARG A 196 9.91 33.59 28.09
N SER A 197 9.68 34.63 28.88
CA SER A 197 8.66 35.68 28.63
C SER A 197 8.94 36.52 27.38
N ASP A 198 10.18 36.52 26.92
CA ASP A 198 10.62 37.30 25.75
C ASP A 198 10.33 36.56 24.44
N LEU A 199 9.79 35.33 24.50
CA LEU A 199 9.69 34.42 23.37
C LEU A 199 8.23 34.03 23.07
N ILE A 200 7.91 34.00 21.77
CA ILE A 200 6.62 33.57 21.23
C ILE A 200 6.84 32.70 19.99
N CYS A 201 5.97 31.71 19.76
CA CYS A 201 6.08 30.82 18.60
C CYS A 201 5.22 31.33 17.43
N LEU A 202 5.83 31.93 16.41
CA LEU A 202 5.15 32.47 15.23
C LEU A 202 5.61 31.76 13.95
N ARG A 203 4.82 31.90 12.88
CA ARG A 203 5.21 31.54 11.51
C ARG A 203 5.82 32.76 10.81
N PRO A 204 6.65 32.60 9.77
CA PRO A 204 7.20 31.35 9.24
C PRO A 204 8.39 30.84 10.06
N ALA A 205 8.97 29.70 9.69
CA ALA A 205 10.23 29.16 10.24
C ALA A 205 11.37 29.30 9.20
N PRO A 206 11.97 30.50 9.07
CA PRO A 206 13.01 30.74 8.08
C PRO A 206 14.25 29.87 8.32
N LYS A 207 15.05 29.64 7.28
CA LYS A 207 16.26 28.79 7.37
C LYS A 207 17.19 29.30 8.46
N GLY A 208 17.56 28.42 9.39
CA GLY A 208 18.42 28.74 10.53
C GLY A 208 17.70 29.33 11.74
N SER A 209 16.38 29.47 11.71
CA SER A 209 15.59 29.86 12.87
C SER A 209 15.64 28.79 13.95
N VAL A 210 15.61 29.23 15.21
CA VAL A 210 15.38 28.36 16.35
C VAL A 210 13.94 27.86 16.27
N ILE A 211 13.75 26.55 16.31
CA ILE A 211 12.44 25.91 16.25
C ILE A 211 11.85 25.70 17.66
N PRO A 212 10.52 25.58 17.82
CA PRO A 212 9.87 25.63 19.12
C PRO A 212 10.39 24.64 20.16
N TYR A 213 10.74 23.42 19.76
CA TYR A 213 11.27 22.41 20.69
C TYR A 213 12.73 22.68 21.13
N ASP A 214 13.41 23.62 20.50
CA ASP A 214 14.75 24.07 20.90
C ASP A 214 14.73 25.31 21.82
N ILE A 215 13.54 25.78 22.24
CA ILE A 215 13.39 27.01 23.03
C ILE A 215 14.25 27.03 24.29
N ASN A 216 14.36 25.90 25.00
CA ASN A 216 15.16 25.82 26.23
C ASN A 216 16.66 25.96 25.98
N LYS A 217 17.14 25.69 24.76
CA LYS A 217 18.56 25.84 24.40
C LYS A 217 18.99 27.30 24.26
N ILE A 218 18.03 28.24 24.21
CA ILE A 218 18.30 29.66 23.96
C ILE A 218 17.99 30.55 25.17
N ILE A 219 17.21 30.05 26.12
CA ILE A 219 16.98 30.75 27.40
C ILE A 219 18.32 30.87 28.14
N GLY A 220 18.61 32.05 28.69
CA GLY A 220 19.88 32.36 29.34
C GLY A 220 21.00 32.77 28.38
N LYS A 221 20.85 32.60 27.06
CA LYS A 221 21.82 33.09 26.08
C LYS A 221 21.68 34.60 25.85
N LYS A 222 22.76 35.22 25.36
CA LYS A 222 22.77 36.64 24.97
C LYS A 222 22.50 36.80 23.47
N ILE A 223 21.67 37.77 23.10
CA ILE A 223 21.44 38.12 21.70
C ILE A 223 22.61 38.99 21.16
N LYS A 224 23.05 38.76 19.91
CA LYS A 224 24.16 39.48 19.25
C LYS A 224 23.74 40.77 18.58
N LYS A 225 22.46 40.88 18.21
CA LYS A 225 21.88 42.01 17.48
C LYS A 225 20.51 42.33 18.05
N ASN A 226 20.10 43.59 17.93
CA ASN A 226 18.76 44.02 18.33
C ASN A 226 17.70 43.22 17.55
N LYS A 227 16.61 42.88 18.23
CA LYS A 227 15.45 42.21 17.65
C LYS A 227 14.16 42.93 18.04
N ASN A 228 13.34 43.28 17.06
CA ASN A 228 12.00 43.85 17.24
C ASN A 228 10.97 42.75 17.55
N PRO A 229 9.82 43.05 18.16
CA PRO A 229 8.75 42.07 18.37
C PRO A 229 8.33 41.40 17.05
N GLY A 230 8.06 40.09 17.10
CA GLY A 230 7.65 39.27 15.96
C GLY A 230 8.80 38.72 15.11
N GLU A 231 10.02 39.22 15.27
CA GLU A 231 11.18 38.74 14.49
C GLU A 231 11.65 37.36 14.94
N ALA A 232 11.93 36.48 13.98
CA ALA A 232 12.49 35.16 14.24
C ALA A 232 13.90 35.25 14.82
N ILE A 233 14.19 34.46 15.85
CA ILE A 233 15.53 34.27 16.41
C ILE A 233 16.23 33.19 15.58
N LEU A 234 17.38 33.52 15.01
CA LEU A 234 18.22 32.58 14.27
C LEU A 234 19.37 32.10 15.17
N TRP A 235 19.87 30.89 14.95
CA TRP A 235 21.02 30.36 15.70
C TRP A 235 22.25 31.28 15.62
N LYS A 236 22.46 31.92 14.48
CA LYS A 236 23.54 32.90 14.28
C LYS A 236 23.40 34.18 15.12
N ASP A 237 22.21 34.46 15.64
CA ASP A 237 21.92 35.64 16.45
C ASP A 237 22.30 35.45 17.93
N LEU A 238 22.68 34.23 18.35
CA LEU A 238 22.97 33.90 19.75
C LEU A 238 24.48 33.87 20.02
N LYS A 239 24.92 34.39 21.17
CA LYS A 239 26.26 34.14 21.74
C LYS A 239 26.29 32.81 22.49
#